data_AF-A0A843FRP6-F1
#
_entry.id   AF-A0A843FRP6-F1
#
_cell.length_a   1.000
_cell.length_b   1.000
_cell.length_c   1.000
_cell.angle_alpha   90.00
_cell.angle_beta   90.00
_cell.angle_gamma   90.00
#
_symmetry.space_group_name_H-M   'P 1'
#
loop_
_entity.id
_entity.type
_entity.pdbx_description
1 polymer ?
#
loop_
_entity_poly.entity_id
_entity_poly.type
_entity_poly.pdbx_seq_one_letter_code
_entity_poly.pdbx_strand_id
1 'polypeptide(L)'
;LDLSAGEYTVNLTTVVDGNYISTSTSSKLTINKDSSALSAEAVTTTYNVNKDLVITLKDDNDNPLSGVQITVDLDGAKEYTTDENGKVKIAVGSLVPKTYTVKISFTGNENYTASEATAKVTVQKATPKITASAKTFTFEDKTKKYTVTLKDNNGKALKNTKVTLKVNGKSYTATTNSKGVATFKLSDITKGKKLTKKATYNAVISFAGDKYYNKVTKNVKLSVKAYAWKTVAKGSKDKAMVKKIQRALKKNHFYISFKGRYLKIDGIYHKYTVMAVKEFQRAKKLKVTGKVDEATAKKLKVY
;
A
#
# COMPACT_ATOMS: atom_id res chain seq x y z
N LEU A 1 -7.90 61.57 -10.07
CA LEU A 1 -7.50 61.02 -11.38
C LEU A 1 -6.75 59.73 -11.09
N ASP A 2 -7.15 58.63 -11.71
CA ASP A 2 -6.40 57.38 -11.69
C ASP A 2 -5.64 57.31 -13.02
N LEU A 3 -4.37 57.72 -13.00
CA LEU A 3 -3.50 57.76 -14.17
C LEU A 3 -2.47 56.66 -14.03
N SER A 4 -2.30 55.86 -15.09
CA SER A 4 -1.21 54.90 -15.21
C SER A 4 0.16 55.59 -15.14
N ALA A 5 1.22 54.80 -14.91
CA ALA A 5 2.57 55.34 -15.02
C ALA A 5 2.84 55.80 -16.47
N GLY A 6 3.44 56.97 -16.62
CA GLY A 6 3.68 57.57 -17.92
C GLY A 6 3.96 59.07 -17.87
N GLU A 7 4.29 59.63 -19.03
CA GLU A 7 4.38 61.08 -19.21
C GLU A 7 3.07 61.64 -19.76
N TYR A 8 2.51 62.62 -19.06
CA TYR A 8 1.30 63.33 -19.43
C TYR A 8 1.64 64.79 -19.70
N THR A 9 1.12 65.33 -20.79
CA THR A 9 1.20 66.78 -21.04
C THR A 9 -0.08 67.43 -20.53
N VAL A 10 0.07 68.30 -19.55
CA VAL A 10 -1.03 69.10 -19.00
C VAL A 10 -1.06 70.42 -19.76
N ASN A 11 -2.11 70.62 -20.56
CA ASN A 11 -2.32 71.86 -21.30
C ASN A 11 -3.24 72.79 -20.50
N LEU A 12 -2.77 73.99 -20.19
CA LEU A 12 -3.60 75.07 -19.69
C LEU A 12 -3.89 76.05 -20.82
N THR A 13 -5.16 76.35 -21.05
CA THR A 13 -5.59 77.37 -22.00
C THR A 13 -6.48 78.36 -21.27
N THR A 14 -6.18 79.65 -21.39
CA THR A 14 -7.05 80.71 -20.87
C THR A 14 -8.25 80.88 -21.81
N VAL A 15 -9.46 80.96 -21.24
CA VAL A 15 -10.69 81.20 -22.01
C VAL A 15 -10.77 82.69 -22.36
N VAL A 16 -11.05 83.00 -23.62
CA VAL A 16 -11.20 84.37 -24.12
C VAL A 16 -12.48 84.97 -23.54
N ASP A 17 -12.38 86.06 -22.78
CA ASP A 17 -13.54 86.81 -22.31
C ASP A 17 -13.36 88.33 -22.48
N GLY A 18 -13.50 88.80 -23.73
CA GLY A 18 -13.58 90.23 -24.12
C GLY A 18 -12.32 91.08 -23.96
N ASN A 19 -11.49 90.82 -22.94
CA ASN A 19 -10.33 91.60 -22.54
C ASN A 19 -9.00 90.81 -22.53
N TYR A 20 -9.02 89.50 -22.81
CA TYR A 20 -7.84 88.63 -22.78
C TYR A 20 -7.72 87.81 -24.07
N ILE A 21 -6.55 87.85 -24.71
CA ILE A 21 -6.17 86.96 -25.83
C ILE A 21 -5.89 85.54 -25.31
N SER A 22 -6.30 84.51 -26.06
CA SER A 22 -6.06 83.11 -25.67
C SER A 22 -4.56 82.81 -25.66
N THR A 23 -4.06 82.35 -24.52
CA THR A 23 -2.69 81.85 -24.38
C THR A 23 -2.74 80.42 -23.87
N SER A 24 -1.96 79.54 -24.46
CA SER A 24 -1.77 78.18 -23.98
C SER A 24 -0.35 77.99 -23.45
N THR A 25 -0.24 77.31 -22.32
CA THR A 25 1.03 76.77 -21.83
C THR A 25 0.88 75.29 -21.53
N SER A 26 1.99 74.56 -21.52
CA SER A 26 1.99 73.14 -21.23
C SER A 26 3.07 72.79 -20.22
N SER A 27 2.76 71.88 -19.30
CA SER A 27 3.72 71.28 -18.39
C SER A 27 3.71 69.77 -18.53
N LYS A 28 4.87 69.13 -18.32
CA LYS A 28 4.95 67.66 -18.25
C LYS A 28 4.70 67.18 -16.83
N LEU A 29 3.89 66.14 -16.70
CA LEU A 29 3.66 65.38 -15.46
C LEU A 29 4.14 63.95 -15.69
N THR A 30 5.07 63.48 -14.87
CA THR A 30 5.55 62.10 -14.91
C THR A 30 4.97 61.34 -13.72
N ILE A 31 4.25 60.26 -14.01
CA ILE A 31 3.78 59.29 -13.01
C ILE A 31 4.73 58.09 -13.08
N ASN A 32 5.40 57.76 -11.98
CA ASN A 32 6.30 56.61 -11.90
C ASN A 32 5.51 55.32 -11.65
N LYS A 33 6.11 54.17 -11.97
CA LYS A 33 5.56 52.86 -11.58
C LYS A 33 5.69 52.66 -10.08
N ASP A 34 4.67 52.07 -9.48
CA ASP A 34 4.72 51.61 -8.09
C ASP A 34 5.58 50.35 -7.99
N SER A 35 6.25 50.15 -6.87
CA SER A 35 7.02 48.94 -6.67
C SER A 35 6.13 47.76 -6.30
N SER A 36 6.58 46.54 -6.65
CA SER A 36 5.87 45.30 -6.36
C SER A 36 6.74 44.33 -5.57
N ALA A 37 6.10 43.49 -4.78
CA ALA A 37 6.76 42.49 -3.96
C ALA A 37 6.11 41.11 -4.13
N LEU A 38 6.91 40.14 -4.61
CA LEU A 38 6.58 38.73 -4.55
C LEU A 38 7.00 38.12 -3.22
N SER A 39 6.15 37.26 -2.66
CA SER A 39 6.47 36.47 -1.48
C SER A 39 5.86 35.08 -1.54
N ALA A 40 6.55 34.12 -0.95
CA ALA A 40 6.06 32.77 -0.74
C ALA A 40 6.78 32.12 0.44
N GLU A 41 6.03 31.51 1.35
CA GLU A 41 6.61 30.80 2.49
C GLU A 41 7.09 29.40 2.10
N ALA A 42 8.07 28.89 2.85
CA ALA A 42 8.51 27.51 2.67
C ALA A 42 7.39 26.53 3.07
N VAL A 43 7.21 25.48 2.26
CA VAL A 43 6.19 24.44 2.50
C VAL A 43 6.85 23.10 2.74
N THR A 44 6.41 22.40 3.78
CA THR A 44 6.71 20.98 3.96
C THR A 44 5.42 20.17 3.94
N THR A 45 5.40 19.11 3.15
CA THR A 45 4.25 18.19 3.08
C THR A 45 4.72 16.74 2.91
N THR A 46 3.78 15.81 2.91
CA THR A 46 3.99 14.41 2.57
C THR A 46 3.33 14.09 1.24
N TYR A 47 3.90 13.17 0.47
CA TYR A 47 3.30 12.70 -0.78
C TYR A 47 1.85 12.23 -0.57
N ASN A 48 0.98 12.55 -1.54
CA ASN A 48 -0.46 12.33 -1.51
C ASN A 48 -1.21 13.07 -0.38
N VAL A 49 -0.61 14.04 0.31
CA VAL A 49 -1.32 14.95 1.23
C VAL A 49 -1.59 16.26 0.53
N ASN A 50 -2.87 16.65 0.46
CA ASN A 50 -3.28 17.92 -0.14
C ASN A 50 -2.63 19.09 0.62
N LYS A 51 -1.78 19.84 -0.08
CA LYS A 51 -1.10 21.03 0.43
C LYS A 51 -0.72 21.88 -0.77
N ASP A 52 -0.86 23.18 -0.60
CA ASP A 52 -0.52 24.16 -1.62
C ASP A 52 0.69 25.00 -1.18
N LEU A 53 1.49 25.39 -2.16
CA LEU A 53 2.34 26.58 -2.07
C LEU A 53 1.46 27.80 -2.37
N VAL A 54 1.50 28.79 -1.48
CA VAL A 54 0.79 30.06 -1.66
C VAL A 54 1.82 31.12 -2.00
N ILE A 55 1.65 31.73 -3.15
CA ILE A 55 2.46 32.85 -3.64
C ILE A 55 1.58 34.09 -3.57
N THR A 56 2.14 35.21 -3.12
CA THR A 56 1.43 36.49 -3.01
C THR A 56 2.23 37.57 -3.76
N LEU A 57 1.52 38.39 -4.54
CA LEU A 57 2.04 39.58 -5.20
C LEU A 57 1.26 40.80 -4.70
N LYS A 58 1.99 41.80 -4.21
CA LYS A 58 1.44 43.05 -3.67
C LYS A 58 2.23 44.27 -4.17
N ASP A 59 1.64 45.45 -4.03
CA ASP A 59 2.36 46.72 -4.11
C ASP A 59 3.05 47.09 -2.78
N ASP A 60 3.74 48.23 -2.78
CA ASP A 60 4.43 48.79 -1.60
C ASP A 60 3.50 49.20 -0.45
N ASN A 61 2.20 49.34 -0.73
CA ASN A 61 1.17 49.68 0.25
C ASN A 61 0.43 48.43 0.74
N ASP A 62 0.98 47.24 0.50
CA ASP A 62 0.42 45.94 0.88
C ASP A 62 -0.88 45.56 0.15
N ASN A 63 -1.29 46.31 -0.88
CA ASN A 63 -2.48 46.02 -1.66
C ASN A 63 -2.23 44.83 -2.60
N PRO A 64 -3.20 43.91 -2.73
CA PRO A 64 -3.07 42.77 -3.62
C PRO A 64 -3.10 43.18 -5.10
N LEU A 65 -2.16 42.67 -5.90
CA LEU A 65 -2.17 42.87 -7.34
C LEU A 65 -2.92 41.72 -8.02
N SER A 66 -4.20 41.94 -8.34
CA SER A 66 -5.07 40.95 -8.97
C SER A 66 -4.96 40.91 -10.50
N GLY A 67 -5.17 39.75 -11.11
CA GLY A 67 -5.17 39.59 -12.57
C GLY A 67 -3.79 39.70 -13.21
N VAL A 68 -2.72 39.71 -12.41
CA VAL A 68 -1.34 39.86 -12.86
C VAL A 68 -0.73 38.50 -13.17
N GLN A 69 -0.08 38.40 -14.33
CA GLN A 69 0.65 37.21 -14.73
C GLN A 69 2.02 37.14 -14.03
N ILE A 70 2.35 35.98 -13.48
CA ILE A 70 3.65 35.67 -12.88
C ILE A 70 4.14 34.32 -13.40
N THR A 71 5.46 34.18 -13.53
CA THR A 71 6.11 32.92 -13.86
C THR A 71 6.52 32.20 -12.58
N VAL A 72 6.23 30.90 -12.48
CA VAL A 72 6.67 30.03 -11.39
C VAL A 72 7.39 28.81 -11.95
N ASP A 73 8.66 28.65 -11.59
CA ASP A 73 9.46 27.46 -11.87
C ASP A 73 9.47 26.55 -10.63
N LEU A 74 8.64 25.50 -10.70
CA LEU A 74 8.57 24.41 -9.75
C LEU A 74 8.75 23.09 -10.52
N ASP A 75 10.00 22.75 -10.83
CA ASP A 75 10.35 21.61 -11.70
C ASP A 75 9.86 21.81 -13.15
N GLY A 76 9.91 23.06 -13.62
CA GLY A 76 9.41 23.51 -14.92
C GLY A 76 8.65 24.84 -14.80
N ALA A 77 9.10 25.86 -15.53
CA ALA A 77 8.49 27.17 -15.58
C ALA A 77 7.08 27.14 -16.18
N LYS A 78 6.12 27.80 -15.52
CA LYS A 78 4.74 27.97 -15.98
C LYS A 78 4.22 29.34 -15.56
N GLU A 79 3.32 29.88 -16.37
CA GLU A 79 2.61 31.13 -16.07
C GLU A 79 1.36 30.88 -15.23
N TYR A 80 1.11 31.78 -14.29
CA TYR A 80 -0.09 31.82 -13.45
C TYR A 80 -0.61 33.25 -13.37
N THR A 81 -1.92 33.39 -13.15
CA THR A 81 -2.55 34.69 -12.92
C THR A 81 -2.96 34.79 -11.46
N THR A 82 -2.65 35.91 -10.81
CA THR A 82 -3.05 36.17 -9.42
C THR A 82 -4.57 36.33 -9.30
N ASP A 83 -5.12 35.81 -8.21
CA ASP A 83 -6.55 35.96 -7.87
C ASP A 83 -6.88 37.37 -7.34
N GLU A 84 -8.13 37.60 -6.93
CA GLU A 84 -8.61 38.87 -6.34
C GLU A 84 -7.82 39.32 -5.10
N ASN A 85 -7.12 38.40 -4.43
CA ASN A 85 -6.29 38.67 -3.26
C ASN A 85 -4.79 38.72 -3.60
N GLY A 86 -4.43 38.81 -4.89
CA GLY A 86 -3.05 38.86 -5.34
C GLY A 86 -2.33 37.53 -5.17
N LYS A 87 -3.06 36.40 -5.10
CA LYS A 87 -2.48 35.09 -4.74
C LYS A 87 -2.52 34.08 -5.88
N VAL A 88 -1.57 33.16 -5.84
CA VAL A 88 -1.55 31.94 -6.64
C VAL A 88 -1.38 30.74 -5.70
N LYS A 89 -2.18 29.70 -5.88
CA LYS A 89 -2.09 28.44 -5.14
C LYS A 89 -1.66 27.31 -6.06
N ILE A 90 -0.55 26.65 -5.73
CA ILE A 90 -0.01 25.53 -6.51
C ILE A 90 -0.02 24.28 -5.64
N ALA A 91 -0.76 23.26 -6.05
CA ALA A 91 -0.80 21.98 -5.34
C ALA A 91 0.55 21.27 -5.40
N VAL A 92 1.15 21.00 -4.23
CA VAL A 92 2.48 20.39 -4.11
C VAL A 92 2.45 18.95 -3.60
N GLY A 93 1.30 18.48 -3.12
CA GLY A 93 1.13 17.15 -2.53
C GLY A 93 1.39 15.96 -3.49
N SER A 94 1.30 16.18 -4.80
CA SER A 94 1.48 15.16 -5.84
C SER A 94 2.91 15.09 -6.40
N LEU A 95 3.80 16.01 -5.98
CA LEU A 95 5.18 16.05 -6.45
C LEU A 95 5.98 14.85 -5.92
N VAL A 96 7.00 14.44 -6.68
CA VAL A 96 7.92 13.38 -6.23
C VAL A 96 8.61 13.83 -4.93
N PRO A 97 8.76 12.97 -3.91
CA PRO A 97 9.48 13.32 -2.70
C PRO A 97 10.92 13.78 -2.94
N LYS A 98 11.16 15.07 -2.74
CA LYS A 98 12.46 15.75 -2.68
C LYS A 98 12.22 17.17 -2.17
N THR A 99 13.31 17.93 -1.99
CA THR A 99 13.23 19.38 -1.80
C THR A 99 13.38 20.07 -3.15
N TYR A 100 12.46 20.99 -3.44
CA TYR A 100 12.42 21.85 -4.61
C TYR A 100 12.77 23.26 -4.18
N THR A 101 13.60 23.93 -4.98
CA THR A 101 13.77 25.38 -4.92
C THR A 101 12.85 25.98 -5.97
N VAL A 102 11.88 26.78 -5.54
CA VAL A 102 10.92 27.45 -6.40
C VAL A 102 11.44 28.83 -6.73
N LYS A 103 11.46 29.17 -8.02
CA LYS A 103 11.75 30.53 -8.48
C LYS A 103 10.46 31.16 -8.97
N ILE A 104 10.21 32.40 -8.59
CA ILE A 104 8.99 33.13 -8.88
C ILE A 104 9.42 34.47 -9.43
N SER A 105 8.90 34.86 -10.58
CA SER A 105 9.23 36.13 -11.21
C SER A 105 7.99 36.82 -11.74
N PHE A 106 7.94 38.13 -11.54
CA PHE A 106 7.02 39.05 -12.19
C PHE A 106 7.88 40.06 -12.96
N THR A 107 7.68 40.14 -14.27
CA THR A 107 8.49 40.99 -15.16
C THR A 107 8.14 42.49 -15.07
N GLY A 108 7.15 42.88 -14.27
CA GLY A 108 6.57 44.21 -14.26
C GLY A 108 5.47 44.37 -15.32
N ASN A 109 4.73 45.47 -15.23
CA ASN A 109 3.73 45.86 -16.23
C ASN A 109 3.69 47.39 -16.39
N GLU A 110 2.62 47.95 -16.96
CA GLU A 110 2.47 49.39 -17.16
C GLU A 110 2.53 50.19 -15.84
N ASN A 111 1.99 49.66 -14.74
CA ASN A 111 1.85 50.37 -13.47
C ASN A 111 2.85 49.93 -12.40
N TYR A 112 3.38 48.71 -12.49
CA TYR A 112 4.21 48.10 -11.44
C TYR A 112 5.58 47.66 -11.93
N THR A 113 6.61 47.80 -11.08
CA THR A 113 7.97 47.32 -11.36
C THR A 113 8.08 45.80 -11.23
N ALA A 114 9.13 45.22 -11.81
CA ALA A 114 9.44 43.80 -11.72
C ALA A 114 9.84 43.38 -10.30
N SER A 115 9.56 42.13 -9.94
CA SER A 115 9.97 41.53 -8.67
C SER A 115 10.24 40.04 -8.81
N GLU A 116 11.03 39.49 -7.89
CA GLU A 116 11.36 38.07 -7.83
C GLU A 116 11.33 37.55 -6.40
N ALA A 117 11.02 36.27 -6.24
CA ALA A 117 11.09 35.58 -4.95
C ALA A 117 11.54 34.14 -5.12
N THR A 118 12.03 33.55 -4.02
CA THR A 118 12.30 32.12 -3.96
C THR A 118 11.66 31.49 -2.73
N ALA A 119 11.24 30.23 -2.87
CA ALA A 119 10.70 29.46 -1.75
C ALA A 119 11.22 28.01 -1.80
N LYS A 120 11.19 27.33 -0.66
CA LYS A 120 11.51 25.89 -0.58
C LYS A 120 10.24 25.08 -0.41
N VAL A 121 10.05 24.08 -1.26
CA VAL A 121 8.99 23.08 -1.11
C VAL A 121 9.64 21.73 -0.82
N THR A 122 9.39 21.16 0.36
CA THR A 122 9.89 19.84 0.73
C THR A 122 8.74 18.84 0.76
N VAL A 123 8.81 17.83 -0.10
CA VAL A 123 7.86 16.72 -0.12
C VAL A 123 8.52 15.48 0.46
N GLN A 124 7.97 15.00 1.57
CA GLN A 124 8.43 13.79 2.25
C GLN A 124 7.75 12.54 1.68
N LYS A 125 8.43 11.41 1.76
CA LYS A 125 7.83 10.12 1.37
C LYS A 125 6.65 9.78 2.28
N ALA A 126 5.59 9.26 1.68
CA ALA A 126 4.44 8.77 2.43
C ALA A 126 4.73 7.40 3.06
N THR A 127 4.09 7.12 4.20
CA THR A 127 4.18 5.80 4.85
C THR A 127 2.98 4.96 4.46
N PRO A 128 3.14 3.92 3.62
CA PRO A 128 2.04 3.04 3.24
C PRO A 128 1.66 2.08 4.38
N LYS A 129 0.50 1.44 4.26
CA LYS A 129 -0.04 0.51 5.27
C LYS A 129 -0.07 -0.92 4.74
N ILE A 130 0.66 -1.82 5.42
CA ILE A 130 0.49 -3.27 5.27
C ILE A 130 -0.62 -3.75 6.21
N THR A 131 -1.64 -4.39 5.66
CA THR A 131 -2.70 -5.09 6.40
C THR A 131 -2.57 -6.58 6.20
N ALA A 132 -2.43 -7.31 7.31
CA ALA A 132 -2.23 -8.74 7.33
C ALA A 132 -2.74 -9.31 8.66
N SER A 133 -3.44 -10.43 8.62
CA SER A 133 -4.02 -11.08 9.80
C SER A 133 -3.36 -12.42 10.08
N ALA A 134 -3.41 -12.85 11.35
CA ALA A 134 -2.99 -14.19 11.72
C ALA A 134 -3.78 -15.23 10.94
N LYS A 135 -3.11 -16.32 10.54
CA LYS A 135 -3.75 -17.40 9.80
C LYS A 135 -3.29 -18.75 10.31
N THR A 136 -4.22 -19.67 10.43
CA THR A 136 -3.93 -21.07 10.76
C THR A 136 -4.26 -21.94 9.55
N PHE A 137 -3.26 -22.66 9.05
CA PHE A 137 -3.40 -23.68 8.01
C PHE A 137 -3.66 -25.04 8.64
N THR A 138 -4.26 -25.93 7.87
CA THR A 138 -4.26 -27.37 8.19
C THR A 138 -3.11 -28.06 7.48
N PHE A 139 -2.61 -29.16 8.05
CA PHE A 139 -1.55 -29.94 7.40
C PHE A 139 -1.99 -30.41 6.00
N GLU A 140 -3.26 -30.81 5.86
CA GLU A 140 -3.88 -31.34 4.64
C GLU A 140 -4.14 -30.30 3.54
N ASP A 141 -4.02 -28.99 3.84
CA ASP A 141 -4.20 -27.94 2.84
C ASP A 141 -3.24 -28.16 1.67
N LYS A 142 -3.81 -28.57 0.52
CA LYS A 142 -3.08 -28.81 -0.75
C LYS A 142 -2.25 -27.59 -1.15
N THR A 143 -2.79 -26.39 -0.92
CA THR A 143 -2.07 -25.12 -1.12
C THR A 143 -2.29 -24.19 0.06
N LYS A 144 -1.22 -23.87 0.79
CA LYS A 144 -1.26 -22.91 1.91
C LYS A 144 -1.09 -21.50 1.34
N LYS A 145 -2.21 -20.85 0.98
CA LYS A 145 -2.22 -19.48 0.44
C LYS A 145 -2.34 -18.44 1.57
N TYR A 146 -1.47 -17.44 1.57
CA TYR A 146 -1.52 -16.30 2.49
C TYR A 146 -1.64 -14.99 1.73
N THR A 147 -2.54 -14.12 2.16
CA THR A 147 -2.84 -12.86 1.49
C THR A 147 -2.53 -11.69 2.39
N VAL A 148 -1.95 -10.64 1.82
CA VAL A 148 -1.67 -9.38 2.50
C VAL A 148 -2.10 -8.24 1.60
N THR A 149 -2.51 -7.12 2.18
CA THR A 149 -2.91 -5.92 1.44
C THR A 149 -1.91 -4.81 1.71
N LEU A 150 -1.49 -4.09 0.67
CA LEU A 150 -0.66 -2.90 0.73
C LEU A 150 -1.43 -1.73 0.10
N LYS A 151 -1.62 -0.67 0.89
CA LYS A 151 -2.29 0.57 0.48
C LYS A 151 -1.43 1.77 0.83
N ASP A 152 -1.61 2.87 0.12
CA ASP A 152 -0.97 4.15 0.47
C ASP A 152 -1.59 4.79 1.72
N ASN A 153 -1.09 5.97 2.07
CA ASN A 153 -1.56 6.80 3.20
C ASN A 153 -3.02 7.27 3.05
N ASN A 154 -3.60 7.25 1.85
CA ASN A 154 -4.99 7.60 1.59
C ASN A 154 -5.89 6.37 1.40
N GLY A 155 -5.36 5.16 1.62
CA GLY A 155 -6.10 3.91 1.48
C GLY A 155 -6.25 3.41 0.04
N LYS A 156 -5.61 4.06 -0.94
CA LYS A 156 -5.55 3.60 -2.34
C LYS A 156 -4.63 2.39 -2.45
N ALA A 157 -5.03 1.44 -3.29
CA ALA A 157 -4.24 0.23 -3.53
C ALA A 157 -2.92 0.54 -4.23
N LEU A 158 -1.80 0.05 -3.68
CA LEU A 158 -0.52 0.03 -4.38
C LEU A 158 -0.45 -1.22 -5.25
N LYS A 159 -0.73 -1.06 -6.56
CA LYS A 159 -0.74 -2.15 -7.56
C LYS A 159 0.68 -2.41 -8.10
N ASN A 160 0.94 -3.65 -8.53
CA ASN A 160 2.19 -4.06 -9.16
C ASN A 160 3.43 -3.85 -8.26
N THR A 161 3.22 -3.85 -6.94
CA THR A 161 4.25 -3.61 -5.94
C THR A 161 4.73 -4.92 -5.35
N LYS A 162 6.05 -5.12 -5.31
CA LYS A 162 6.67 -6.33 -4.74
C LYS A 162 6.59 -6.28 -3.21
N VAL A 163 6.00 -7.31 -2.62
CA VAL A 163 5.93 -7.53 -1.16
C VAL A 163 6.67 -8.82 -0.83
N THR A 164 7.45 -8.78 0.23
CA THR A 164 8.23 -9.92 0.72
C THR A 164 7.61 -10.46 2.01
N LEU A 165 7.58 -11.78 2.15
CA LEU A 165 7.19 -12.49 3.36
C LEU A 165 8.35 -13.39 3.78
N LYS A 166 8.87 -13.20 5.00
CA LYS A 166 9.82 -14.10 5.63
C LYS A 166 9.12 -14.89 6.72
N VAL A 167 9.17 -16.22 6.64
CA VAL A 167 8.57 -17.12 7.63
C VAL A 167 9.37 -18.42 7.68
N ASN A 168 9.68 -18.89 8.89
CA ASN A 168 10.42 -20.13 9.12
C ASN A 168 11.76 -20.19 8.34
N GLY A 169 12.54 -19.10 8.36
CA GLY A 169 13.82 -18.99 7.65
C GLY A 169 13.72 -18.86 6.11
N LYS A 170 12.54 -19.05 5.52
CA LYS A 170 12.33 -18.93 4.06
C LYS A 170 11.72 -17.58 3.68
N SER A 171 12.15 -17.06 2.54
CA SER A 171 11.61 -15.84 1.94
C SER A 171 10.71 -16.17 0.74
N TYR A 172 9.60 -15.45 0.64
CA TYR A 172 8.64 -15.52 -0.46
C TYR A 172 8.38 -14.12 -0.96
N THR A 173 8.20 -13.96 -2.27
CA THR A 173 7.82 -12.69 -2.89
C THR A 173 6.51 -12.83 -3.63
N ALA A 174 5.67 -11.80 -3.56
CA ALA A 174 4.46 -11.70 -4.34
C ALA A 174 4.25 -10.25 -4.76
N THR A 175 3.64 -10.05 -5.92
CA THR A 175 3.29 -8.73 -6.42
C THR A 175 1.82 -8.44 -6.12
N THR A 176 1.51 -7.21 -5.71
CA THR A 176 0.14 -6.77 -5.44
C THR A 176 -0.68 -6.64 -6.73
N ASN A 177 -1.95 -7.04 -6.67
CA ASN A 177 -2.90 -6.84 -7.76
C ASN A 177 -3.54 -5.43 -7.73
N SER A 178 -4.54 -5.19 -8.57
CA SER A 178 -5.28 -3.91 -8.64
C SER A 178 -5.98 -3.50 -7.34
N LYS A 179 -6.24 -4.43 -6.42
CA LYS A 179 -6.81 -4.18 -5.10
C LYS A 179 -5.75 -4.06 -4.01
N GLY A 180 -4.46 -4.04 -4.38
CA GLY A 180 -3.33 -3.94 -3.45
C GLY A 180 -3.03 -5.27 -2.75
N VAL A 181 -3.59 -6.39 -3.22
CA VAL A 181 -3.47 -7.69 -2.55
C VAL A 181 -2.33 -8.50 -3.15
N ALA A 182 -1.37 -8.90 -2.33
CA ALA A 182 -0.32 -9.86 -2.68
C ALA A 182 -0.64 -11.24 -2.08
N THR A 183 -0.53 -12.29 -2.91
CA THR A 183 -0.86 -13.68 -2.51
C THR A 183 0.39 -14.56 -2.55
N PHE A 184 0.80 -15.06 -1.39
CA PHE A 184 1.92 -15.98 -1.22
C PHE A 184 1.46 -17.44 -1.24
N LYS A 185 2.20 -18.29 -1.95
CA LYS A 185 2.05 -19.76 -1.89
C LYS A 185 3.10 -20.33 -0.95
N LEU A 186 2.69 -20.78 0.23
CA LEU A 186 3.57 -21.27 1.30
C LEU A 186 3.73 -22.79 1.22
N SER A 187 4.24 -23.30 0.09
CA SER A 187 4.42 -24.74 -0.12
C SER A 187 5.32 -25.38 0.94
N ASP A 188 6.28 -24.61 1.45
CA ASP A 188 7.38 -25.14 2.25
C ASP A 188 7.34 -24.73 3.72
N ILE A 189 6.25 -24.11 4.18
CA ILE A 189 6.13 -23.65 5.58
C ILE A 189 6.28 -24.81 6.60
N THR A 190 6.00 -26.06 6.19
CA THR A 190 6.20 -27.28 6.98
C THR A 190 7.12 -28.32 6.31
N LYS A 191 7.89 -27.96 5.28
CA LYS A 191 8.63 -28.95 4.48
C LYS A 191 9.58 -29.77 5.35
N GLY A 192 9.52 -31.09 5.20
CA GLY A 192 10.36 -32.05 5.94
C GLY A 192 9.95 -32.30 7.40
N LYS A 193 8.89 -31.66 7.91
CA LYS A 193 8.43 -31.86 9.30
C LYS A 193 7.01 -32.41 9.35
N LYS A 194 6.84 -33.65 9.84
CA LYS A 194 5.54 -34.18 10.23
C LYS A 194 5.15 -33.56 11.56
N LEU A 195 4.12 -32.71 11.55
CA LEU A 195 3.66 -32.02 12.76
C LEU A 195 2.79 -32.96 13.61
N THR A 196 3.20 -33.20 14.85
CA THR A 196 2.41 -33.91 15.88
C THR A 196 1.65 -32.96 16.80
N LYS A 197 2.01 -31.67 16.80
CA LYS A 197 1.34 -30.57 17.49
C LYS A 197 1.27 -29.33 16.59
N LYS A 198 0.42 -28.37 16.94
CA LYS A 198 0.35 -27.06 16.27
C LYS A 198 1.72 -26.39 16.29
N ALA A 199 2.23 -26.01 15.12
CA ALA A 199 3.41 -25.16 14.99
C ALA A 199 2.98 -23.71 14.72
N THR A 200 3.61 -22.75 15.39
CA THR A 200 3.38 -21.31 15.18
C THR A 200 4.68 -20.65 14.79
N TYR A 201 4.64 -19.84 13.73
CA TYR A 201 5.78 -19.15 13.14
C TYR A 201 5.53 -17.65 13.19
N ASN A 202 6.54 -16.89 13.60
CA ASN A 202 6.57 -15.46 13.38
C ASN A 202 6.88 -15.21 11.90
N ALA A 203 6.01 -14.45 11.26
CA ALA A 203 6.12 -14.05 9.87
C ALA A 203 6.32 -12.54 9.80
N VAL A 204 7.30 -12.11 9.01
CA VAL A 204 7.61 -10.69 8.77
C VAL A 204 7.24 -10.39 7.32
N ILE A 205 6.27 -9.52 7.13
CA ILE A 205 5.91 -8.96 5.83
C ILE A 205 6.67 -7.65 5.67
N SER A 206 7.28 -7.41 4.52
CA SER A 206 7.96 -6.16 4.23
C SER A 206 7.68 -5.64 2.83
N PHE A 207 7.55 -4.32 2.75
CA PHE A 207 7.67 -3.53 1.52
C PHE A 207 8.93 -2.69 1.65
N ALA A 208 9.80 -2.73 0.64
CA ALA A 208 11.12 -2.10 0.70
C ALA A 208 11.10 -0.57 0.62
N GLY A 209 9.96 0.03 0.24
CA GLY A 209 9.88 1.43 -0.14
C GLY A 209 10.19 1.63 -1.63
N ASP A 210 9.94 2.83 -2.11
CA ASP A 210 10.31 3.29 -3.45
C ASP A 210 10.57 4.81 -3.41
N LYS A 211 10.54 5.50 -4.56
CA LYS A 211 10.76 6.95 -4.63
C LYS A 211 9.65 7.76 -3.95
N TYR A 212 8.44 7.22 -3.84
CA TYR A 212 7.27 7.89 -3.25
C TYR A 212 7.01 7.47 -1.80
N TYR A 213 7.32 6.22 -1.47
CA TYR A 213 6.88 5.60 -0.23
C TYR A 213 8.02 5.07 0.63
N ASN A 214 7.86 5.20 1.95
CA ASN A 214 8.76 4.64 2.94
C ASN A 214 8.69 3.10 2.98
N LYS A 215 9.80 2.49 3.40
CA LYS A 215 9.84 1.07 3.77
C LYS A 215 8.90 0.83 4.94
N VAL A 216 8.13 -0.26 4.90
CA VAL A 216 7.29 -0.69 6.02
C VAL A 216 7.36 -2.19 6.25
N THR A 217 7.18 -2.59 7.50
CA THR A 217 7.18 -4.00 7.91
C THR A 217 6.00 -4.30 8.83
N LYS A 218 5.46 -5.52 8.76
CA LYS A 218 4.41 -6.00 9.65
C LYS A 218 4.73 -7.41 10.14
N ASN A 219 4.66 -7.62 11.45
CA ASN A 219 4.77 -8.93 12.06
C ASN A 219 3.38 -9.57 12.21
N VAL A 220 3.31 -10.87 11.94
CA VAL A 220 2.08 -11.66 12.09
C VAL A 220 2.42 -13.09 12.51
N LYS A 221 1.47 -13.78 13.15
CA LYS A 221 1.60 -15.20 13.48
C LYS A 221 0.94 -16.06 12.40
N LEU A 222 1.71 -16.96 11.79
CA LEU A 222 1.20 -18.01 10.93
C LEU A 222 1.30 -19.34 11.66
N SER A 223 0.21 -20.08 11.73
CA SER A 223 0.18 -21.39 12.39
C SER A 223 -0.11 -22.49 11.40
N VAL A 224 0.39 -23.70 11.67
CA VAL A 224 -0.04 -24.91 10.98
C VAL A 224 -0.49 -25.91 12.04
N LYS A 225 -1.78 -26.28 12.01
CA LYS A 225 -2.32 -27.34 12.86
C LYS A 225 -1.76 -28.68 12.37
N ALA A 226 -1.34 -29.50 13.33
CA ALA A 226 -0.99 -30.89 13.07
C ALA A 226 -2.17 -31.63 12.42
N TYR A 227 -1.84 -32.71 11.74
CA TYR A 227 -2.86 -33.65 11.27
C TYR A 227 -3.60 -34.24 12.48
N ALA A 228 -4.92 -34.08 12.51
CA ALA A 228 -5.77 -34.67 13.54
C ALA A 228 -6.35 -35.99 13.00
N TRP A 229 -5.92 -37.12 13.59
CA TRP A 229 -6.44 -38.42 13.17
C TRP A 229 -7.88 -38.58 13.60
N LYS A 230 -8.77 -38.79 12.63
CA LYS A 230 -10.15 -39.20 12.89
C LYS A 230 -10.17 -40.71 13.06
N THR A 231 -10.55 -41.17 14.25
CA THR A 231 -10.66 -42.60 14.55
C THR A 231 -11.54 -43.29 13.53
N VAL A 232 -11.00 -44.33 12.88
CA VAL A 232 -11.73 -45.14 11.90
C VAL A 232 -12.27 -46.38 12.63
N ALA A 233 -13.57 -46.62 12.50
CA ALA A 233 -14.28 -47.66 13.23
C ALA A 233 -15.39 -48.26 12.38
N LYS A 234 -16.13 -49.22 12.95
CA LYS A 234 -17.27 -49.82 12.26
C LYS A 234 -18.26 -48.75 11.82
N GLY A 235 -18.63 -48.75 10.52
CA GLY A 235 -19.52 -47.76 9.91
C GLY A 235 -18.83 -46.50 9.37
N SER A 236 -17.50 -46.40 9.42
CA SER A 236 -16.78 -45.27 8.79
C SER A 236 -17.06 -45.18 7.29
N LYS A 237 -17.47 -43.98 6.84
CA LYS A 237 -17.83 -43.70 5.43
C LYS A 237 -16.63 -43.43 4.52
N ASP A 238 -15.44 -43.17 5.08
CA ASP A 238 -14.21 -42.92 4.31
C ASP A 238 -13.63 -44.21 3.73
N LYS A 239 -14.21 -44.65 2.61
CA LYS A 239 -13.78 -45.87 1.91
C LYS A 239 -12.30 -45.86 1.55
N ALA A 240 -11.73 -44.71 1.21
CA ALA A 240 -10.33 -44.59 0.82
C ALA A 240 -9.41 -44.85 2.01
N MET A 241 -9.70 -44.25 3.16
CA MET A 241 -8.94 -44.49 4.40
C MET A 241 -9.11 -45.93 4.88
N VAL A 242 -10.31 -46.50 4.80
CA VAL A 242 -10.53 -47.91 5.15
C VAL A 242 -9.72 -48.84 4.25
N LYS A 243 -9.69 -48.60 2.93
CA LYS A 243 -8.83 -49.37 2.01
C LYS A 243 -7.35 -49.23 2.38
N LYS A 244 -6.89 -48.04 2.76
CA LYS A 244 -5.51 -47.80 3.23
C LYS A 244 -5.21 -48.62 4.49
N ILE A 245 -6.12 -48.64 5.46
CA ILE A 245 -6.01 -49.44 6.69
C ILE A 245 -5.98 -50.94 6.37
N GLN A 246 -6.90 -51.43 5.55
CA GLN A 246 -6.96 -52.85 5.16
C GLN A 246 -5.68 -53.29 4.44
N ARG A 247 -5.14 -52.47 3.52
CA ARG A 247 -3.83 -52.71 2.88
C ARG A 247 -2.70 -52.76 3.90
N ALA A 248 -2.67 -51.83 4.86
CA ALA A 248 -1.64 -51.80 5.89
C ALA A 248 -1.71 -53.01 6.82
N LEU A 249 -2.91 -53.42 7.24
CA LEU A 249 -3.12 -54.65 8.02
C LEU A 249 -2.63 -55.88 7.24
N LYS A 250 -2.94 -55.96 5.94
CA LYS A 250 -2.49 -57.06 5.08
C LYS A 250 -0.97 -57.09 4.96
N LYS A 251 -0.34 -55.93 4.74
CA LYS A 251 1.13 -55.78 4.69
C LYS A 251 1.82 -56.18 6.01
N ASN A 252 1.15 -56.02 7.14
CA ASN A 252 1.67 -56.43 8.44
C ASN A 252 1.29 -57.87 8.82
N HIS A 253 0.68 -58.64 7.92
CA HIS A 253 0.23 -60.03 8.13
C HIS A 253 -0.91 -60.21 9.14
N PHE A 254 -1.71 -59.16 9.40
CA PHE A 254 -2.87 -59.21 10.32
C PHE A 254 -4.21 -59.23 9.60
N TYR A 255 -4.24 -59.14 8.26
CA TYR A 255 -5.51 -59.16 7.53
C TYR A 255 -5.88 -60.60 7.15
N ILE A 256 -6.90 -61.08 7.87
CA ILE A 256 -7.34 -62.47 7.99
C ILE A 256 -7.66 -63.11 6.63
N SER A 257 -7.19 -64.33 6.45
CA SER A 257 -7.79 -65.31 5.52
C SER A 257 -8.95 -66.01 6.23
N PHE A 258 -10.16 -66.00 5.66
CA PHE A 258 -11.30 -66.75 6.18
C PHE A 258 -11.57 -67.93 5.26
N LYS A 259 -11.58 -69.16 5.80
CA LYS A 259 -11.71 -70.41 5.01
C LYS A 259 -10.73 -70.49 3.83
N GLY A 260 -9.45 -70.16 4.06
CA GLY A 260 -8.41 -70.24 3.02
C GLY A 260 -8.45 -69.14 1.94
N ARG A 261 -9.37 -68.17 2.00
CA ARG A 261 -9.42 -67.04 1.06
C ARG A 261 -9.10 -65.72 1.76
N TYR A 262 -8.18 -64.94 1.19
CA TYR A 262 -7.90 -63.58 1.66
C TYR A 262 -9.13 -62.70 1.48
N LEU A 263 -9.49 -61.97 2.53
CA LEU A 263 -10.56 -60.97 2.44
C LEU A 263 -10.19 -59.88 1.42
N LYS A 264 -11.18 -59.45 0.63
CA LYS A 264 -11.01 -58.40 -0.36
C LYS A 264 -10.82 -57.04 0.34
N ILE A 265 -9.93 -56.21 -0.21
CA ILE A 265 -9.83 -54.80 0.19
C ILE A 265 -11.00 -54.04 -0.45
N ASP A 266 -12.10 -53.93 0.29
CA ASP A 266 -13.37 -53.38 -0.16
C ASP A 266 -13.59 -51.91 0.29
N GLY A 267 -12.84 -51.45 1.29
CA GLY A 267 -13.05 -50.14 1.91
C GLY A 267 -14.21 -50.11 2.90
N ILE A 268 -14.67 -51.28 3.38
CA ILE A 268 -15.77 -51.41 4.31
C ILE A 268 -15.22 -51.85 5.68
N TYR A 269 -15.39 -50.99 6.69
CA TYR A 269 -14.92 -51.29 8.05
C TYR A 269 -15.97 -52.12 8.79
N HIS A 270 -16.06 -53.41 8.50
CA HIS A 270 -17.03 -54.34 9.12
C HIS A 270 -16.36 -55.32 10.11
N LYS A 271 -17.06 -56.40 10.51
CA LYS A 271 -16.63 -57.38 11.52
C LYS A 271 -15.18 -57.86 11.32
N TYR A 272 -14.79 -58.19 10.10
CA TYR A 272 -13.45 -58.71 9.82
C TYR A 272 -12.33 -57.66 9.94
N THR A 273 -12.59 -56.42 9.52
CA THR A 273 -11.60 -55.35 9.70
C THR A 273 -11.46 -55.02 11.19
N VAL A 274 -12.56 -55.05 11.96
CA VAL A 274 -12.53 -54.91 13.43
C VAL A 274 -11.68 -56.01 14.07
N MET A 275 -11.85 -57.28 13.68
CA MET A 275 -11.05 -58.40 14.22
C MET A 275 -9.56 -58.26 13.90
N ALA A 276 -9.22 -57.99 12.63
CA ALA A 276 -7.84 -57.77 12.20
C ALA A 276 -7.17 -56.61 12.97
N VAL A 277 -7.90 -55.53 13.23
CA VAL A 277 -7.39 -54.41 14.04
C VAL A 277 -7.19 -54.81 15.49
N LYS A 278 -8.09 -55.61 16.08
CA LYS A 278 -7.92 -56.12 17.46
C LYS A 278 -6.69 -57.02 17.58
N GLU A 279 -6.46 -57.90 16.62
CA GLU A 279 -5.28 -58.77 16.58
C GLU A 279 -3.99 -57.94 16.45
N PHE A 280 -3.97 -56.97 15.53
CA PHE A 280 -2.85 -56.04 15.40
C PHE A 280 -2.58 -55.28 16.70
N GLN A 281 -3.64 -54.74 17.33
CA GLN A 281 -3.52 -54.01 18.59
C GLN A 281 -2.94 -54.90 19.70
N ARG A 282 -3.42 -56.13 19.84
CA ARG A 282 -2.91 -57.10 20.82
C ARG A 282 -1.43 -57.40 20.57
N ALA A 283 -1.05 -57.70 19.32
CA ALA A 283 0.33 -57.98 18.94
C ALA A 283 1.28 -56.79 19.13
N LYS A 284 0.76 -55.56 19.02
CA LYS A 284 1.55 -54.32 19.24
C LYS A 284 1.42 -53.75 20.65
N LYS A 285 0.83 -54.49 21.59
CA LYS A 285 0.62 -54.07 23.00
C LYS A 285 -0.13 -52.73 23.11
N LEU A 286 -1.12 -52.52 22.25
CA LEU A 286 -2.02 -51.36 22.26
C LEU A 286 -3.36 -51.71 22.94
N LYS A 287 -4.14 -50.69 23.33
CA LYS A 287 -5.51 -50.88 23.81
C LYS A 287 -6.35 -51.55 22.72
N VAL A 288 -6.91 -52.72 23.03
CA VAL A 288 -7.66 -53.55 22.08
C VAL A 288 -9.10 -53.03 21.95
N THR A 289 -9.34 -52.11 21.02
CA THR A 289 -10.64 -51.49 20.79
C THR A 289 -11.31 -51.98 19.50
N GLY A 290 -10.52 -52.48 18.54
CA GLY A 290 -10.98 -52.76 17.19
C GLY A 290 -11.31 -51.51 16.37
N LYS A 291 -10.99 -50.33 16.90
CA LYS A 291 -11.03 -49.03 16.23
C LYS A 291 -9.59 -48.63 15.91
N VAL A 292 -9.34 -48.04 14.75
CA VAL A 292 -8.05 -47.43 14.44
C VAL A 292 -8.05 -46.00 14.99
N ASP A 293 -7.65 -45.86 16.25
CA ASP A 293 -7.32 -44.58 16.88
C ASP A 293 -5.93 -44.09 16.45
N GLU A 294 -5.50 -42.91 16.92
CA GLU A 294 -4.22 -42.31 16.53
C GLU A 294 -3.01 -43.22 16.84
N ALA A 295 -3.01 -43.88 18.00
CA ALA A 295 -1.92 -44.77 18.41
C ALA A 295 -1.84 -45.99 17.47
N THR A 296 -2.98 -46.58 17.14
CA THR A 296 -3.09 -47.69 16.20
C THR A 296 -2.67 -47.27 14.79
N ALA A 297 -3.12 -46.09 14.34
CA ALA A 297 -2.78 -45.53 13.02
C ALA A 297 -1.27 -45.28 12.85
N LYS A 298 -0.61 -44.76 13.90
CA LYS A 298 0.84 -44.56 13.91
C LYS A 298 1.59 -45.88 13.80
N LYS A 299 1.20 -46.91 14.57
CA LYS A 299 1.84 -48.23 14.51
C LYS A 299 1.58 -48.95 13.19
N LEU A 300 0.40 -48.76 12.58
CA LEU A 300 0.07 -49.27 11.24
C LEU A 300 0.76 -48.50 10.10
N LYS A 301 1.44 -47.37 10.39
CA LYS A 301 2.01 -46.46 9.38
C LYS A 301 0.96 -45.94 8.38
N VAL A 302 -0.26 -45.70 8.87
CA VAL A 302 -1.35 -45.10 8.09
C VAL A 302 -1.67 -43.66 8.51
N TYR A 303 -1.21 -43.24 9.70
CA TYR A 303 -1.15 -41.85 10.17
C TYR A 303 -0.20 -41.00 9.31
#